data_AF-A0A6M8W8S6-F1
#
_entry.id   AF-A0A6M8W8S6-F1
#
_cell.length_a   1.000
_cell.length_b   1.000
_cell.length_c   1.000
_cell.angle_alpha   90.00
_cell.angle_beta   90.00
_cell.angle_gamma   90.00
#
_symmetry.space_group_name_H-M   'P 1'
#
loop_
_entity.id
_entity.type
_entity.pdbx_description
1 polymer ?
#
loop_
_entity_poly.entity_id
_entity_poly.type
_entity_poly.pdbx_seq_one_letter_code
_entity_poly.pdbx_strand_id
1 'polypeptide(L)'
;MQAGGAEFPEAGLIDRAETDLRWADALRAALARTQLLLMLETVAGNAGVDFGHVRSQDARPLIEAGLAGLRLGLDGFDPWRSGRLAATVGLSVARVRLAPASGAFAGAGRARVRIQTGTPAPDWTLLVSPWAETLRPDRRVVASQGAIGAELGGVLADRFGLGGRRPRTLAEVASARGTTIMQAGRLERRAIRAALEASRASAGGGTPGRGRIGA
;
A
#
# COMPACT_ATOMS: atom_id res chain seq x y z
N MET A 1 7.15 -17.58 -45.69
CA MET A 1 6.54 -17.18 -44.40
C MET A 1 7.63 -17.25 -43.34
N GLN A 2 8.28 -16.12 -43.02
CA GLN A 2 9.15 -16.04 -41.86
C GLN A 2 8.24 -16.06 -40.63
N ALA A 3 8.40 -17.07 -39.78
CA ALA A 3 7.81 -17.06 -38.46
C ALA A 3 8.47 -15.90 -37.71
N GLY A 4 7.76 -14.77 -37.58
CA GLY A 4 8.16 -13.67 -36.72
C GLY A 4 8.23 -14.21 -35.30
N GLY A 5 9.42 -14.62 -34.86
CA GLY A 5 9.66 -14.99 -33.48
C GLY A 5 9.31 -13.78 -32.61
N ALA A 6 8.41 -13.95 -31.66
CA ALA A 6 8.11 -12.90 -30.70
C ALA A 6 9.41 -12.55 -29.96
N GLU A 7 9.94 -11.36 -30.20
CA GLU A 7 11.06 -10.84 -29.42
C GLU A 7 10.58 -10.64 -27.98
N PHE A 8 11.13 -11.45 -27.07
CA PHE A 8 10.89 -11.26 -25.65
C PHE A 8 11.60 -10.00 -25.17
N PRO A 9 10.97 -9.18 -24.30
CA PRO A 9 11.61 -7.99 -23.77
C PRO A 9 12.89 -8.35 -22.98
N GLU A 10 13.92 -7.53 -23.14
CA GLU A 10 15.16 -7.69 -22.38
C GLU A 10 14.91 -7.61 -20.88
N ALA A 11 15.57 -8.48 -20.09
CA ALA A 11 15.40 -8.53 -18.64
C ALA A 11 15.66 -7.17 -17.95
N GLY A 12 16.58 -6.37 -18.48
CA GLY A 12 16.87 -5.03 -17.97
C GLY A 12 15.71 -4.04 -18.16
N LEU A 13 14.92 -4.19 -19.23
CA LEU A 13 13.73 -3.37 -19.45
C LEU A 13 12.62 -3.74 -18.49
N ILE A 14 12.43 -5.03 -18.21
CA ILE A 14 11.46 -5.50 -17.21
C ILE A 14 11.83 -4.95 -15.83
N ASP A 15 13.09 -5.09 -15.41
CA ASP A 15 13.56 -4.59 -14.12
C ASP A 15 13.36 -3.07 -13.96
N ARG A 16 13.63 -2.30 -15.01
CA ARG A 16 13.37 -0.86 -15.04
C ARG A 16 11.88 -0.55 -14.92
N ALA A 17 11.04 -1.20 -15.73
CA ALA A 17 9.60 -1.00 -15.69
C ALA A 17 9.01 -1.31 -14.30
N GLU A 18 9.40 -2.42 -13.68
CA GLU A 18 8.97 -2.74 -12.30
C GLU A 18 9.44 -1.69 -11.30
N THR A 19 10.68 -1.20 -11.44
CA THR A 19 11.24 -0.18 -10.54
C THR A 19 10.47 1.13 -10.66
N ASP A 20 10.18 1.56 -11.89
CA ASP A 20 9.40 2.77 -12.15
C ASP A 20 7.97 2.63 -11.65
N LEU A 21 7.34 1.46 -11.80
CA LEU A 21 6.01 1.19 -11.25
C LEU A 21 6.02 1.22 -9.71
N ARG A 22 7.01 0.63 -9.04
CA ARG A 22 7.15 0.77 -7.57
C ARG A 22 7.26 2.22 -7.15
N TRP A 23 7.99 3.04 -7.92
CA TRP A 23 8.10 4.46 -7.63
C TRP A 23 6.79 5.22 -7.88
N ALA A 24 6.11 4.93 -8.98
CA ALA A 24 4.80 5.49 -9.29
C ALA A 24 3.76 5.16 -8.19
N ASP A 25 3.81 3.95 -7.63
CA ASP A 25 2.96 3.56 -6.50
C ASP A 25 3.25 4.40 -5.25
N ALA A 26 4.53 4.58 -4.90
CA ALA A 26 4.93 5.41 -3.76
C ALA A 26 4.47 6.87 -3.93
N LEU A 27 4.65 7.43 -5.13
CA LEU A 27 4.18 8.78 -5.47
C LEU A 27 2.65 8.88 -5.39
N ARG A 28 1.94 7.89 -5.92
CA ARG A 28 0.48 7.84 -5.90
C ARG A 28 -0.06 7.74 -4.47
N ALA A 29 0.55 6.91 -3.63
CA ALA A 29 0.21 6.82 -2.21
C ALA A 29 0.48 8.15 -1.48
N ALA A 30 1.58 8.84 -1.79
CA ALA A 30 1.88 10.15 -1.23
C ALA A 30 0.83 11.19 -1.63
N LEU A 31 0.46 11.25 -2.92
CA LEU A 31 -0.60 12.13 -3.42
C LEU A 31 -1.94 11.81 -2.77
N ALA A 32 -2.35 10.55 -2.76
CA ALA A 32 -3.59 10.09 -2.14
C ALA A 32 -3.67 10.50 -0.66
N ARG A 33 -2.56 10.38 0.09
CA ARG A 33 -2.49 10.78 1.50
C ARG A 33 -2.89 12.23 1.72
N THR A 34 -2.47 13.13 0.83
CA THR A 34 -2.83 14.56 0.92
C THR A 34 -4.31 14.84 0.67
N GLN A 35 -5.03 13.89 0.08
CA GLN A 35 -6.44 14.02 -0.29
C GLN A 35 -7.39 13.21 0.61
N LEU A 36 -6.87 12.43 1.55
CA LEU A 36 -7.68 11.55 2.42
C LEU A 36 -8.71 12.34 3.24
N LEU A 37 -8.33 13.51 3.77
CA LEU A 37 -9.25 14.33 4.57
C LEU A 37 -10.41 14.84 3.70
N LEU A 38 -10.11 15.43 2.55
CA LEU A 38 -11.12 15.89 1.58
C LEU A 38 -12.06 14.76 1.16
N MET A 39 -11.52 13.58 0.90
CA MET A 39 -12.30 12.40 0.55
C MET A 39 -13.27 12.04 1.70
N LEU A 40 -12.79 11.99 2.94
CA LEU A 40 -13.64 11.70 4.11
C LEU A 40 -14.74 12.75 4.29
N GLU A 41 -14.41 14.04 4.19
CA GLU A 41 -15.39 15.13 4.28
C GLU A 41 -16.45 15.04 3.19
N THR A 42 -16.05 14.74 1.96
CA THR A 42 -16.96 14.59 0.82
C THR A 42 -17.89 13.40 0.99
N VAL A 43 -17.36 12.24 1.41
CA VAL A 43 -18.17 11.04 1.67
C VAL A 43 -19.14 11.28 2.83
N ALA A 44 -18.68 11.91 3.91
CA ALA A 44 -19.50 12.25 5.07
C ALA A 44 -20.67 13.17 4.69
N GLY A 45 -20.38 14.24 3.93
CA GLY A 45 -21.39 15.16 3.43
C GLY A 45 -22.42 14.49 2.52
N ASN A 46 -21.98 13.63 1.60
CA ASN A 46 -22.87 12.94 0.68
C ASN A 46 -23.74 11.87 1.37
N ALA A 47 -23.21 11.19 2.38
CA ALA A 47 -23.97 10.20 3.13
C ALA A 47 -24.82 10.81 4.26
N GLY A 48 -24.61 12.09 4.60
CA GLY A 48 -25.25 12.74 5.74
C GLY A 48 -24.84 12.11 7.08
N VAL A 49 -23.57 11.69 7.20
CA VAL A 49 -23.07 10.97 8.38
C VAL A 49 -21.94 11.73 9.06
N ASP A 50 -21.83 11.54 10.38
CA ASP A 50 -20.63 11.88 11.13
C ASP A 50 -19.85 10.60 11.44
N PHE A 51 -18.69 10.41 10.80
CA PHE A 51 -17.82 9.25 11.00
C PHE A 51 -17.41 9.02 12.46
N GLY A 52 -17.43 10.05 13.31
CA GLY A 52 -17.22 9.90 14.76
C GLY A 52 -18.31 9.09 15.47
N HIS A 53 -19.48 8.95 14.85
CA HIS A 53 -20.66 8.27 15.39
C HIS A 53 -21.09 7.04 14.58
N VAL A 54 -20.46 6.76 13.43
CA VAL A 54 -20.74 5.58 12.59
C VAL A 54 -20.03 4.35 13.15
N ARG A 55 -20.70 3.18 13.13
CA ARG A 55 -20.06 1.91 13.52
C ARG A 55 -19.03 1.52 12.45
N SER A 56 -17.94 0.89 12.84
CA SER A 56 -16.87 0.49 11.90
C SER A 56 -17.37 -0.33 10.71
N GLN A 57 -18.35 -1.22 10.95
CA GLN A 57 -18.98 -2.05 9.93
C GLN A 57 -19.71 -1.23 8.86
N ASP A 58 -20.33 -0.10 9.25
CA ASP A 58 -21.12 0.77 8.37
C ASP A 58 -20.20 1.82 7.72
N ALA A 59 -19.15 2.25 8.42
CA ALA A 59 -18.15 3.18 7.89
C ALA A 59 -17.27 2.56 6.80
N ARG A 60 -16.96 1.26 6.93
CA ARG A 60 -16.09 0.53 6.00
C ARG A 60 -16.53 0.65 4.53
N PRO A 61 -17.77 0.28 4.13
CA PRO A 61 -18.18 0.38 2.73
C PRO A 61 -18.17 1.83 2.21
N LEU A 62 -18.44 2.82 3.07
CA LEU A 62 -18.37 4.24 2.71
C LEU A 62 -16.92 4.68 2.43
N ILE A 63 -15.97 4.25 3.28
CA ILE A 63 -14.54 4.54 3.11
C ILE A 63 -14.00 3.83 1.87
N GLU A 64 -14.34 2.57 1.64
CA GLU A 64 -13.94 1.81 0.45
C GLU A 64 -14.47 2.47 -0.83
N ALA A 65 -15.73 2.93 -0.83
CA ALA A 65 -16.31 3.71 -1.91
C ALA A 65 -15.57 5.05 -2.13
N GLY A 66 -15.26 5.77 -1.06
CA GLY A 66 -14.45 6.99 -1.11
C GLY A 66 -13.06 6.77 -1.72
N LEU A 67 -12.37 5.70 -1.32
CA LEU A 67 -11.05 5.34 -1.84
C LEU A 67 -11.12 4.94 -3.32
N ALA A 68 -12.20 4.29 -3.77
CA ALA A 68 -12.44 4.04 -5.19
C ALA A 68 -12.61 5.35 -5.97
N GLY A 69 -13.36 6.31 -5.44
CA GLY A 69 -13.50 7.66 -6.02
C GLY A 69 -12.19 8.43 -6.06
N LEU A 70 -11.40 8.36 -4.99
CA LEU A 70 -10.06 8.94 -4.92
C LEU A 70 -9.15 8.34 -5.99
N ARG A 71 -9.16 7.01 -6.14
CA ARG A 71 -8.42 6.30 -7.18
C ARG A 71 -8.78 6.82 -8.57
N LEU A 72 -10.07 6.92 -8.90
CA LEU A 72 -10.54 7.43 -10.19
C LEU A 72 -10.14 8.90 -10.41
N GLY A 73 -10.18 9.72 -9.36
CA GLY A 73 -9.71 11.11 -9.42
C GLY A 73 -8.22 11.23 -9.71
N LEU A 74 -7.39 10.36 -9.11
CA LEU A 74 -5.96 10.29 -9.39
C LEU A 74 -5.66 9.79 -10.80
N ASP A 75 -6.39 8.78 -11.29
CA ASP A 75 -6.21 8.24 -12.65
C ASP A 75 -6.58 9.26 -13.74
N GLY A 76 -7.57 10.12 -13.47
CA GLY A 76 -8.03 11.14 -14.42
C GLY A 76 -7.31 12.49 -14.32
N PHE A 77 -6.38 12.66 -13.38
CA PHE A 77 -5.71 13.95 -13.18
C PHE A 77 -4.56 14.16 -14.17
N ASP A 78 -4.66 15.23 -14.95
CA ASP A 78 -3.62 15.71 -15.85
C ASP A 78 -3.06 17.04 -15.28
N PRO A 79 -1.79 17.12 -14.82
CA PRO A 79 -1.24 18.33 -14.22
C PRO A 79 -1.03 19.50 -15.20
N TRP A 80 -1.08 19.26 -16.51
CA TRP A 80 -0.95 20.31 -17.54
C TRP A 80 -2.30 20.89 -17.98
N ARG A 81 -3.37 20.10 -17.87
CA ARG A 81 -4.72 20.50 -18.31
C ARG A 81 -5.70 20.77 -17.15
N SER A 82 -5.46 20.14 -16.01
CA SER A 82 -6.37 20.19 -14.87
C SER A 82 -5.95 21.30 -13.91
N GLY A 83 -6.92 21.86 -13.19
CA GLY A 83 -6.66 22.80 -12.09
C GLY A 83 -6.10 22.09 -10.85
N ARG A 84 -6.67 22.39 -9.69
CA ARG A 84 -6.23 21.76 -8.43
C ARG A 84 -6.63 20.29 -8.38
N LEU A 85 -5.71 19.40 -8.00
CA LEU A 85 -5.97 17.96 -7.80
C LEU A 85 -7.21 17.70 -6.93
N ALA A 86 -7.37 18.50 -5.86
CA ALA A 86 -8.52 18.45 -4.97
C ALA A 86 -9.87 18.56 -5.70
N ALA A 87 -9.97 19.37 -6.75
CA ALA A 87 -11.21 19.50 -7.52
C ALA A 87 -11.55 18.21 -8.29
N THR A 88 -10.57 17.64 -8.99
CA THR A 88 -10.76 16.37 -9.73
C THR A 88 -11.09 15.23 -8.78
N VAL A 89 -10.37 15.13 -7.66
CA VAL A 89 -10.63 14.12 -6.63
C VAL A 89 -12.00 14.31 -6.00
N GLY A 90 -12.34 15.52 -5.55
CA GLY A 90 -13.63 15.81 -4.92
C GLY A 90 -14.82 15.47 -5.84
N LEU A 91 -14.73 15.84 -7.13
CA LEU A 91 -15.75 15.49 -8.12
C LEU A 91 -15.85 13.97 -8.33
N SER A 92 -14.73 13.25 -8.42
CA SER A 92 -14.74 11.79 -8.58
C SER A 92 -15.30 11.08 -7.35
N VAL A 93 -14.94 11.52 -6.14
CA VAL A 93 -15.50 11.00 -4.88
C VAL A 93 -17.00 11.30 -4.80
N ALA A 94 -17.44 12.49 -5.19
CA ALA A 94 -18.85 12.88 -5.17
C ALA A 94 -19.72 12.06 -6.12
N ARG A 95 -19.15 11.52 -7.20
CA ARG A 95 -19.86 10.66 -8.16
C ARG A 95 -20.02 9.22 -7.68
N VAL A 96 -19.29 8.79 -6.66
CA VAL A 96 -19.41 7.42 -6.15
C VAL A 96 -20.76 7.27 -5.49
N ARG A 97 -21.58 6.35 -6.02
CA ARG A 97 -22.89 6.04 -5.44
C ARG A 97 -22.69 5.34 -4.11
N LEU A 98 -23.07 6.01 -3.04
CA LEU A 98 -23.12 5.42 -1.71
C LEU A 98 -24.45 4.69 -1.57
N ALA A 99 -24.42 3.42 -1.21
CA ALA A 99 -25.64 2.74 -0.81
C ALA A 99 -26.22 3.49 0.40
N PRO A 100 -27.53 3.78 0.43
CA PRO A 100 -28.13 4.38 1.61
C PRO A 100 -27.83 3.47 2.79
N ALA A 101 -27.18 3.99 3.83
CA ALA A 101 -26.89 3.19 5.01
C ALA A 101 -28.23 2.89 5.70
N SER A 102 -28.75 1.71 5.41
CA SER A 102 -30.07 1.25 5.79
C SER A 102 -30.18 1.20 7.32
N GLY A 103 -30.95 2.14 7.89
CA GLY A 103 -31.43 2.08 9.28
C GLY A 103 -30.40 2.28 10.40
N ALA A 104 -29.11 2.48 10.13
CA ALA A 104 -28.07 2.52 11.17
C ALA A 104 -28.02 3.84 11.98
N PHE A 105 -28.58 4.94 11.47
CA PHE A 105 -28.41 6.28 12.07
C PHE A 105 -29.55 6.73 12.99
N ALA A 106 -30.69 6.03 13.02
CA ALA A 106 -31.90 6.50 13.73
C ALA A 106 -31.98 6.13 15.22
N GLY A 107 -31.01 5.40 15.79
CA GLY A 107 -31.03 4.99 17.19
C GLY A 107 -30.29 5.96 18.11
N ALA A 108 -30.99 6.96 18.65
CA ALA A 108 -30.52 7.73 19.80
C ALA A 108 -30.61 6.86 21.07
N GLY A 109 -29.51 6.69 21.82
CA GLY A 109 -29.57 6.20 23.21
C GLY A 109 -28.86 4.89 23.57
N ARG A 110 -28.26 4.16 22.61
CA ARG A 110 -27.45 2.97 22.96
C ARG A 110 -25.96 3.28 22.90
N ALA A 111 -25.22 2.93 23.95
CA ALA A 111 -23.76 3.01 23.98
C ALA A 111 -23.17 2.33 22.73
N ARG A 112 -22.31 3.04 22.00
CA ARG A 112 -21.67 2.54 20.78
C ARG A 112 -20.20 2.24 21.06
N VAL A 113 -19.71 1.13 20.52
CA VAL A 113 -18.29 0.79 20.54
C VAL A 113 -17.53 1.84 19.73
N ARG A 114 -16.65 2.60 20.38
CA ARG A 114 -15.73 3.53 19.71
C ARG A 114 -14.61 2.73 19.06
N ILE A 115 -14.20 3.12 17.85
CA ILE A 115 -12.96 2.63 17.25
C ILE A 115 -11.82 3.03 18.18
N GLN A 116 -11.13 2.05 18.74
CA GLN A 116 -9.97 2.32 19.58
C GLN A 116 -8.80 2.78 18.72
N THR A 117 -8.06 3.79 19.19
CA THR A 117 -6.80 4.20 18.59
C THR A 117 -5.88 2.99 18.50
N GLY A 118 -5.27 2.76 17.32
CA GLY A 118 -4.43 1.59 17.08
C GLY A 118 -5.15 0.38 16.50
N THR A 119 -6.47 0.44 16.27
CA THR A 119 -7.17 -0.58 15.46
C THR A 119 -6.48 -0.70 14.10
N PRO A 120 -6.00 -1.89 13.69
CA PRO A 120 -5.34 -2.07 12.40
C PRO A 120 -6.29 -1.67 11.26
N ALA A 121 -5.92 -0.65 10.51
CA ALA A 121 -6.60 -0.32 9.27
C ALA A 121 -6.08 -1.26 8.16
N PRO A 122 -6.94 -1.70 7.23
CA PRO A 122 -6.48 -2.30 5.99
C PRO A 122 -5.46 -1.39 5.29
N ASP A 123 -4.54 -1.98 4.53
CA ASP A 123 -3.61 -1.19 3.71
C ASP A 123 -4.37 -0.50 2.56
N TRP A 124 -4.84 0.71 2.84
CA TRP A 124 -5.60 1.53 1.91
C TRP A 124 -4.80 1.87 0.64
N THR A 125 -3.47 1.80 0.69
CA THR A 125 -2.65 2.11 -0.48
C THR A 125 -2.84 1.09 -1.60
N LEU A 126 -3.17 -0.17 -1.28
CA LEU A 126 -3.53 -1.19 -2.29
C LEU A 126 -4.88 -0.92 -2.95
N LEU A 127 -5.81 -0.25 -2.26
CA LEU A 127 -7.09 0.15 -2.86
C LEU A 127 -6.90 1.28 -3.88
N VAL A 128 -5.89 2.13 -3.67
CA VAL A 128 -5.53 3.20 -4.59
C VAL A 128 -4.67 2.69 -5.75
N SER A 129 -3.82 1.68 -5.52
CA SER A 129 -2.92 1.09 -6.52
C SER A 129 -3.02 -0.45 -6.51
N PRO A 130 -4.07 -1.07 -7.06
CA PRO A 130 -4.22 -2.53 -6.95
C PRO A 130 -3.08 -3.33 -7.60
N TRP A 131 -2.51 -2.79 -8.68
CA TRP A 131 -1.36 -3.39 -9.37
C TRP A 131 -0.08 -3.40 -8.52
N ALA A 132 -0.02 -2.64 -7.41
CA ALA A 132 1.15 -2.59 -6.55
C ALA A 132 1.31 -3.87 -5.71
N GLU A 133 0.24 -4.67 -5.53
CA GLU A 133 0.30 -5.91 -4.75
C GLU A 133 1.36 -6.88 -5.28
N THR A 134 1.49 -7.00 -6.61
CA THR A 134 2.45 -7.90 -7.24
C THR A 134 3.88 -7.34 -7.29
N LEU A 135 4.06 -6.03 -7.09
CA LEU A 135 5.35 -5.35 -7.19
C LEU A 135 6.02 -5.12 -5.85
N ARG A 136 5.24 -5.06 -4.77
CA ARG A 136 5.73 -4.84 -3.42
C ARG A 136 6.35 -6.11 -2.84
N PRO A 137 7.42 -5.99 -2.02
CA PRO A 137 7.92 -7.14 -1.29
C PRO A 137 6.86 -7.63 -0.29
N ASP A 138 6.88 -8.94 0.02
CA ASP A 138 6.02 -9.54 1.05
C ASP A 138 6.11 -8.72 2.36
N ARG A 139 4.97 -8.45 2.99
CA ARG A 139 4.89 -7.67 4.25
C ARG A 139 5.86 -8.17 5.34
N ARG A 140 6.15 -9.47 5.36
CA ARG A 140 7.10 -10.11 6.30
C ARG A 140 8.53 -9.69 6.02
N VAL A 141 8.89 -9.49 4.75
CA VAL A 141 10.21 -8.99 4.33
C VAL A 141 10.39 -7.56 4.84
N VAL A 142 9.38 -6.70 4.64
CA VAL A 142 9.40 -5.32 5.12
C VAL A 142 9.50 -5.26 6.64
N ALA A 143 8.68 -6.04 7.35
CA ALA A 143 8.65 -6.06 8.81
C ALA A 143 9.96 -6.56 9.43
N SER A 144 10.68 -7.46 8.73
CA SER A 144 11.89 -8.11 9.27
C SER A 144 13.19 -7.51 8.75
N GLN A 145 13.14 -6.44 7.94
CA GLN A 145 14.34 -5.84 7.34
C GLN A 145 15.37 -5.37 8.38
N GLY A 146 14.91 -4.94 9.55
CA GLY A 146 15.78 -4.47 10.64
C GLY A 146 16.54 -5.62 11.33
N ALA A 147 16.10 -6.86 11.15
CA ALA A 147 16.65 -8.04 11.84
C ALA A 147 17.74 -8.77 11.05
N ILE A 148 17.93 -8.47 9.75
CA ILE A 148 18.83 -9.24 8.86
C ILE A 148 20.22 -8.61 8.66
N GLY A 149 20.58 -7.64 9.50
CA GLY A 149 21.83 -6.89 9.40
C GLY A 149 21.77 -5.75 8.38
N ALA A 150 22.60 -4.72 8.61
CA ALA A 150 22.56 -3.47 7.84
C ALA A 150 22.88 -3.65 6.35
N GLU A 151 23.78 -4.57 6.01
CA GLU A 151 24.17 -4.81 4.61
C GLU A 151 23.01 -5.33 3.76
N LEU A 152 22.36 -6.40 4.21
CA LEU A 152 21.21 -7.03 3.53
C LEU A 152 19.96 -6.16 3.62
N GLY A 153 19.71 -5.54 4.78
CA GLY A 153 18.63 -4.57 4.95
C GLY A 153 18.78 -3.38 3.98
N GLY A 154 20.01 -2.91 3.77
CA GLY A 154 20.30 -1.88 2.78
C GLY A 154 19.96 -2.30 1.36
N VAL A 155 20.20 -3.57 0.98
CA VAL A 155 19.84 -4.08 -0.37
C VAL A 155 18.32 -3.99 -0.57
N LEU A 156 17.54 -4.42 0.42
CA LEU A 156 16.07 -4.34 0.35
C LEU A 156 15.59 -2.89 0.31
N ALA A 157 16.20 -2.00 1.11
CA ALA A 157 15.85 -0.58 1.13
C ALA A 157 16.12 0.09 -0.21
N ASP A 158 17.29 -0.16 -0.82
CA ASP A 158 17.64 0.39 -2.13
C ASP A 158 16.72 -0.16 -3.22
N ARG A 159 16.46 -1.48 -3.22
CA ARG A 159 15.70 -2.16 -4.27
C ARG A 159 14.23 -1.80 -4.27
N PHE A 160 13.60 -1.79 -3.09
CA PHE A 160 12.16 -1.59 -2.94
C PHE A 160 11.77 -0.18 -2.48
N GLY A 161 12.73 0.73 -2.30
CA GLY A 161 12.45 2.11 -1.88
C GLY A 161 11.96 2.20 -0.43
N LEU A 162 12.38 1.28 0.44
CA LEU A 162 11.92 1.26 1.83
C LEU A 162 12.42 2.50 2.57
N GLY A 163 11.59 3.04 3.48
CA GLY A 163 11.89 4.29 4.19
C GLY A 163 11.64 5.56 3.37
N GLY A 164 10.81 5.49 2.31
CA GLY A 164 10.42 6.66 1.51
C GLY A 164 11.46 7.09 0.47
N ARG A 165 12.40 6.19 0.13
CA ARG A 165 13.40 6.42 -0.91
C ARG A 165 12.88 5.98 -2.28
N ARG A 166 13.45 6.54 -3.35
CA ARG A 166 13.20 6.04 -4.70
C ARG A 166 13.79 4.62 -4.84
N PRO A 167 13.01 3.61 -5.29
CA PRO A 167 13.54 2.28 -5.57
C PRO A 167 14.57 2.32 -6.70
N ARG A 168 15.50 1.37 -6.70
CA ARG A 168 16.58 1.25 -7.67
C ARG A 168 16.48 -0.06 -8.45
N THR A 169 16.85 0.00 -9.72
CA THR A 169 17.09 -1.18 -10.58
C THR A 169 18.25 -2.00 -10.03
N LEU A 170 18.36 -3.27 -10.42
CA LEU A 170 19.50 -4.11 -10.07
C LEU A 170 20.82 -3.53 -10.60
N ALA A 171 20.80 -2.88 -11.76
CA ALA A 171 21.96 -2.18 -12.31
C ALA A 171 22.39 -0.99 -11.43
N GLU A 172 21.45 -0.18 -10.96
CA GLU A 172 21.74 0.93 -10.04
C GLU A 172 22.20 0.43 -8.67
N VAL A 173 21.61 -0.66 -8.15
CA VAL A 173 22.07 -1.30 -6.90
C VAL A 173 23.49 -1.84 -7.06
N ALA A 174 23.78 -2.48 -8.19
CA ALA A 174 25.10 -3.02 -8.49
C ALA A 174 26.15 -1.90 -8.58
N SER A 175 25.85 -0.83 -9.31
CA SER A 175 26.70 0.35 -9.43
C SER A 175 26.98 0.99 -8.08
N ALA A 176 25.95 1.23 -7.26
CA ALA A 176 26.08 1.85 -5.94
C ALA A 176 26.94 1.03 -4.96
N ARG A 177 27.08 -0.28 -5.19
CA ARG A 177 27.81 -1.22 -4.34
C ARG A 177 29.14 -1.69 -4.94
N GLY A 178 29.52 -1.18 -6.11
CA GLY A 178 30.75 -1.60 -6.79
C GLY A 178 30.75 -3.09 -7.16
N THR A 179 29.60 -3.62 -7.60
CA THR A 179 29.42 -5.04 -7.91
C THR A 179 28.78 -5.24 -9.29
N THR A 180 28.64 -6.50 -9.73
CA THR A 180 27.96 -6.83 -10.99
C THR A 180 26.45 -6.98 -10.79
N ILE A 181 25.66 -6.82 -11.87
CA ILE A 181 24.19 -7.01 -11.83
C ILE A 181 23.83 -8.41 -11.30
N MET A 182 24.57 -9.44 -11.74
CA MET A 182 24.36 -10.81 -11.27
C MET A 182 24.60 -10.95 -9.76
N GLN A 183 25.65 -10.30 -9.23
CA GLN A 183 25.93 -10.31 -7.79
C GLN A 183 24.86 -9.54 -7.00
N ALA A 184 24.39 -8.39 -7.50
CA ALA A 184 23.28 -7.65 -6.90
C ALA A 184 22.00 -8.51 -6.81
N GLY A 185 21.64 -9.22 -7.88
CA GLY A 185 20.49 -10.14 -7.86
C GLY A 185 20.66 -11.33 -6.91
N ARG A 186 21.90 -11.82 -6.70
CA ARG A 186 22.18 -12.84 -5.68
C ARG A 186 22.03 -12.28 -4.26
N LEU A 187 22.50 -11.05 -4.02
CA LEU A 187 22.36 -10.36 -2.75
C LEU A 187 20.89 -10.09 -2.40
N GLU A 188 20.09 -9.63 -3.36
CA GLU A 188 18.65 -9.42 -3.19
C GLU A 188 17.95 -10.71 -2.74
N ARG A 189 18.15 -11.83 -3.46
CA ARG A 189 17.56 -13.12 -3.10
C ARG A 189 17.99 -13.60 -1.71
N ARG A 190 19.27 -13.40 -1.34
CA ARG A 190 19.78 -13.71 -0.01
C ARG A 190 19.11 -12.86 1.06
N ALA A 191 18.94 -11.56 0.81
CA ALA A 191 18.29 -10.63 1.73
C ALA A 191 16.82 -10.98 1.95
N ILE A 192 16.08 -11.30 0.89
CA ILE A 192 14.67 -11.74 0.98
C ILE A 192 14.56 -13.02 1.83
N ARG A 193 15.42 -14.01 1.56
CA ARG A 193 15.41 -15.28 2.32
C ARG A 193 15.69 -15.04 3.81
N ALA A 194 16.73 -14.27 4.12
CA ALA A 194 17.08 -13.92 5.50
C ALA A 194 15.90 -13.22 6.20
N ALA A 195 15.18 -12.32 5.50
CA ALA A 195 14.05 -11.61 6.08
C ALA A 195 12.88 -12.54 6.39
N LEU A 196 12.59 -13.49 5.50
CA LEU A 196 11.56 -14.50 5.71
C LEU A 196 11.94 -15.50 6.82
N GLU A 197 13.21 -15.84 6.97
CA GLU A 197 13.73 -16.63 8.11
C GLU A 197 13.56 -15.88 9.43
N ALA A 198 13.96 -14.62 9.50
CA ALA A 198 13.79 -13.77 10.68
C ALA A 198 12.31 -13.59 11.07
N SER A 199 11.42 -13.43 10.08
CA SER A 199 9.97 -13.36 10.31
C SER A 199 9.43 -14.65 10.95
N ARG A 200 9.87 -15.81 10.46
CA ARG A 200 9.46 -17.12 11.00
C ARG A 200 9.98 -17.33 12.43
N ALA A 201 11.23 -16.94 12.71
CA ALA A 201 11.81 -17.02 14.05
C ALA A 201 11.03 -16.15 15.05
N SER A 202 10.61 -14.95 14.62
CA SER A 202 9.82 -14.04 15.46
C SER A 202 8.41 -14.58 15.75
N ALA A 203 7.79 -15.27 14.78
CA ALA A 203 6.49 -15.89 14.97
C ALA A 203 6.54 -17.14 15.87
N GLY A 204 7.61 -17.94 15.78
CA GLY A 204 7.81 -19.14 16.61
C GLY A 204 8.29 -18.85 18.04
N GLY A 205 8.91 -17.69 18.27
CA GLY A 205 9.36 -17.23 19.59
C GLY A 205 8.26 -16.64 20.49
N GLY A 206 7.01 -16.57 20.00
CA GLY A 206 5.83 -16.18 20.76
C GLY A 206 5.49 -17.24 21.82
N THR A 207 6.18 -17.19 22.95
CA THR A 207 5.88 -17.78 24.27
C THR A 207 4.92 -18.98 24.27
N PRO A 208 5.43 -20.23 24.34
CA PRO A 208 4.61 -21.33 24.84
C PRO A 208 4.33 -21.10 26.33
N GLY A 209 3.18 -20.52 26.66
CA GLY A 209 2.62 -20.64 28.01
C GLY A 209 2.13 -19.36 28.68
N ARG A 210 0.82 -19.33 28.89
CA ARG A 210 0.11 -18.97 30.14
C ARG A 210 -1.39 -19.20 29.86
N GLY A 211 -2.12 -20.09 30.50
CA GLY A 211 -1.82 -21.15 31.45
C GLY A 211 -3.07 -22.04 31.48
N ARG A 212 -2.90 -23.34 31.76
CA ARG A 212 -3.99 -24.14 32.31
C ARG A 212 -4.47 -23.40 33.56
N ILE A 213 -5.68 -22.85 33.51
CA ILE A 213 -6.41 -22.51 34.72
C ILE A 213 -6.68 -23.85 35.39
N GLY A 214 -5.95 -24.10 36.47
CA GLY A 214 -6.25 -25.19 37.39
C GLY A 214 -7.65 -24.99 37.97
N ALA A 215 -8.33 -26.12 38.13
CA ALA A 215 -9.69 -26.28 38.64
C ALA A 215 -9.91 -25.66 40.03
#